data_AF-A0A962M2K6-F1
#
_entry.id   AF-A0A962M2K6-F1
#
_cell.length_a   1.000
_cell.length_b   1.000
_cell.length_c   1.000
_cell.angle_alpha   90.00
_cell.angle_beta   90.00
_cell.angle_gamma   90.00
#
_symmetry.space_group_name_H-M   'P 1'
#
loop_
_entity.id
_entity.type
_entity.pdbx_description
1 polymer ?
#
loop_
_entity_poly.entity_id
_entity_poly.type
_entity_poly.pdbx_seq_one_letter_code
_entity_poly.pdbx_strand_id
1 'polypeptide(L)' 'MEILATDTHSAVARMLDSYEHPAILVTPDYRILATNDLYREAFGPVDQSRGPARCYRVSH' A
#
# COMPACT_ATOMS: atom_id res chain seq x y z
N MET A 1 0.66 1.94 9.70
CA MET A 1 -0.01 2.12 8.38
C MET A 1 0.71 3.19 7.58
N GLU A 2 0.76 3.05 6.26
CA GLU A 2 1.31 4.05 5.33
C GLU A 2 0.31 4.37 4.20
N ILE A 3 0.08 5.66 3.92
CA ILE A 3 -0.75 6.12 2.80
C ILE A 3 0.17 6.67 1.72
N LEU A 4 0.12 6.07 0.54
CA LEU A 4 1.03 6.32 -0.59
C LEU A 4 0.43 7.28 -1.62
N ALA A 5 -0.90 7.40 -1.65
CA ALA A 5 -1.63 8.20 -2.63
C ALA A 5 -2.49 9.26 -1.93
N THR A 6 -2.29 10.53 -2.28
CA THR A 6 -2.97 11.69 -1.67
C THR A 6 -4.48 11.73 -1.92
N ASP A 7 -4.94 11.02 -2.95
CA ASP A 7 -6.33 10.80 -3.33
C ASP A 7 -7.02 9.65 -2.56
N THR A 8 -6.33 9.03 -1.59
CA THR A 8 -6.89 7.94 -0.77
C THR A 8 -7.71 8.46 0.38
N HIS A 9 -8.95 8.00 0.51
CA HIS A 9 -9.77 8.30 1.68
C HIS A 9 -9.21 7.56 2.91
N SER A 10 -8.78 8.31 3.93
CA SER A 10 -8.09 7.76 5.12
C SER A 10 -8.89 6.69 5.87
N ALA A 11 -10.23 6.77 5.83
CA ALA A 11 -11.11 5.75 6.41
C ALA A 11 -10.93 4.36 5.75
N VAL A 12 -10.77 4.32 4.42
CA VAL A 12 -10.58 3.07 3.67
C VAL A 12 -9.18 2.53 3.91
N ALA A 13 -8.16 3.40 3.96
CA ALA A 13 -6.80 3.00 4.30
C ALA A 13 -6.73 2.34 5.70
N ARG A 14 -7.44 2.90 6.69
CA ARG A 14 -7.50 2.35 8.06
C ARG A 14 -8.16 0.98 8.16
N MET A 15 -8.95 0.57 7.16
CA MET A 15 -9.47 -0.80 7.15
C MET A 15 -8.34 -1.83 7.06
N LEU A 16 -7.19 -1.48 6.49
CA LEU A 16 -6.03 -2.37 6.37
C LEU A 16 -5.46 -2.80 7.74
N ASP A 17 -5.65 -1.98 8.78
CA ASP A 17 -5.18 -2.28 10.14
C ASP A 17 -6.03 -3.35 10.84
N SER A 18 -7.20 -3.71 10.27
CA SER A 18 -8.04 -4.80 10.78
C SER A 18 -7.62 -6.19 10.30
N TYR A 19 -6.69 -6.28 9.35
CA TYR A 19 -6.23 -7.55 8.79
C TYR A 19 -5.01 -8.06 9.55
N GLU A 20 -5.01 -9.35 9.88
CA GLU A 20 -3.90 -10.03 10.60
C GLU A 20 -2.72 -10.41 9.68
N HIS A 21 -2.76 -9.99 8.41
CA HIS A 21 -1.78 -10.32 7.39
C HIS A 21 -1.31 -9.07 6.62
N PRO A 22 -0.14 -9.11 5.96
CA PRO A 22 0.29 -8.07 5.03
C PRO A 22 -0.80 -7.71 4.02
N ALA A 23 -1.19 -6.43 3.98
CA ALA A 23 -2.30 -5.97 3.16
C ALA A 23 -1.96 -4.67 2.42
N ILE A 24 -2.45 -4.57 1.19
CA ILE A 24 -2.38 -3.38 0.35
C ILE A 24 -3.77 -2.96 -0.10
N LEU A 25 -4.00 -1.66 -0.19
CA LEU A 25 -5.12 -1.09 -0.91
C LEU A 25 -4.66 -0.73 -2.32
N VAL A 26 -5.40 -1.17 -3.34
CA VAL A 26 -5.00 -1.04 -4.73
C VAL A 26 -6.17 -0.59 -5.61
N THR A 27 -5.87 0.16 -6.67
CA THR A 27 -6.83 0.51 -7.73
C THR A 27 -6.93 -0.59 -8.79
N PRO A 28 -7.95 -0.57 -9.68
CA PRO A 28 -8.03 -1.47 -10.82
C PRO A 28 -6.84 -1.40 -11.79
N ASP A 29 -6.16 -0.25 -11.88
CA ASP A 29 -4.91 -0.08 -12.65
C ASP A 29 -3.64 -0.47 -11.87
N TYR A 30 -3.82 -1.22 -10.78
CA TYR A 30 -2.76 -1.78 -9.93
C TYR A 30 -1.91 -0.76 -9.17
N ARG A 31 -2.37 0.49 -9.01
CA ARG A 31 -1.69 1.50 -8.19
C ARG A 31 -1.92 1.21 -6.71
N ILE A 32 -0.85 1.11 -5.94
CA ILE A 32 -0.92 0.96 -4.49
C ILE A 32 -1.27 2.32 -3.89
N LEU A 33 -2.34 2.35 -3.10
CA LEU A 33 -2.86 3.53 -2.43
C LEU A 33 -2.42 3.61 -0.98
N ALA A 34 -2.35 2.48 -0.29
CA ALA A 34 -1.94 2.37 1.12
C ALA A 34 -1.47 0.95 1.45
N THR A 35 -0.73 0.81 2.53
CA THR A 35 -0.27 -0.46 3.10
C THR A 35 -0.48 -0.47 4.62
N ASN A 36 -0.71 -1.65 5.21
CA ASN A 36 -0.59 -1.79 6.67
C ASN A 36 0.87 -1.97 7.09
N ASP A 37 1.12 -1.93 8.41
CA ASP A 37 2.49 -2.09 8.94
C ASP A 37 3.07 -3.47 8.63
N LEU A 38 2.24 -4.52 8.66
CA LEU A 38 2.65 -5.90 8.37
C LEU A 38 3.24 -6.06 6.97
N TYR A 39 2.73 -5.33 5.98
CA TYR A 39 3.32 -5.32 4.64
C TYR A 39 4.73 -4.76 4.65
N ARG A 40 4.95 -3.63 5.32
CA ARG A 40 6.28 -3.02 5.40
C ARG A 40 7.27 -3.87 6.20
N GLU A 41 6.80 -4.57 7.22
CA GLU A 41 7.64 -5.50 7.98
C GLU A 41 8.07 -6.72 7.15
N ALA A 42 7.15 -7.27 6.36
CA ALA A 42 7.44 -8.45 5.54
C ALA A 42 8.28 -8.13 4.30
N PHE A 43 8.07 -6.97 3.69
CA PHE A 43 8.56 -6.67 2.34
C PHE A 43 9.43 -5.40 2.26
N GLY A 44 9.41 -4.56 3.29
CA GLY A 44 10.08 -3.26 3.30
C GLY A 44 9.19 -2.12 2.78
N PRO A 45 9.73 -0.89 2.73
CA PRO A 45 9.00 0.28 2.28
C PRO A 45 8.71 0.25 0.78
N VAL A 46 7.60 0.87 0.37
CA VAL A 46 7.23 1.00 -1.04
C VAL A 46 8.00 2.15 -1.68
N ASP A 47 8.83 1.86 -2.69
CA ASP A 47 9.57 2.89 -3.44
C ASP A 47 8.63 3.73 -4.33
N GLN A 48 8.57 5.03 -4.05
CA GLN A 48 7.81 6.03 -4.82
C GLN A 48 8.70 6.94 -5.69
N SER A 49 10.02 6.75 -5.67
CA SER A 49 10.98 7.61 -6.39
C SER A 49 10.80 7.55 -7.92
N ARG A 50 10.25 6.45 -8.43
CA ARG A 50 10.00 6.20 -9.86
C ARG A 50 8.55 6.47 -10.29
N GLY A 51 7.82 7.28 -9.51
CA GLY A 51 6.42 7.61 -9.74
C GLY A 51 5.46 6.70 -8.95
N PRO A 52 4.17 6.64 -9.33
CA PRO A 52 3.17 5.90 -8.57
C PRO A 52 3.57 4.43 -8.40
N ALA A 53 3.55 3.97 -7.15
CA ALA A 53 3.79 2.58 -6.81
C ALA A 53 2.71 1.70 -7.45
N ARG A 54 3.13 0.66 -8.18
CA ARG A 54 2.22 -0.34 -8.74
C ARG A 54 2.60 -1.72 -8.24
N CYS A 55 1.62 -2.55 -7.89
CA CYS A 55 1.87 -3.84 -7.24
C CYS A 55 2.77 -4.78 -8.08
N TYR A 56 2.70 -4.71 -9.41
CA TYR A 56 3.54 -5.50 -10.30
C TYR A 56 4.97 -4.96 -10.48
N ARG A 57 5.25 -3.73 -10.02
CA ARG A 57 6.60 -3.11 -10.06
C ARG A 57 7.36 -3.27 -8.75
N VAL A 58 6.67 -3.58 -7.66
CA VAL A 58 7.23 -3.82 -6.33
C VAL A 58 7.51 -5.31 -6.10
N SER A 59 7.85 -6.06 -7.15
CA SER A 59 8.15 -7.49 -7.00
C SER A 59 9.32 -7.67 -6.03
N HIS A 60 9.05 -8.32 -4.90
CA HIS A 60 10.04 -8.84 -3.96
C HIS A 60 10.53 -10.21 -4.41
#